data_AF-A0A927FA14-F1
#
_entry.id   AF-A0A927FA14-F1
#
_cell.length_a   1.000
_cell.length_b   1.000
_cell.length_c   1.000
_cell.angle_alpha   90.00
_cell.angle_beta   90.00
_cell.angle_gamma   90.00
#
_symmetry.space_group_name_H-M   'P 1'
#
loop_
_entity.id
_entity.type
_entity.pdbx_description
1 polymer ?
#
loop_
_entity_poly.entity_id
_entity_poly.type
_entity_poly.pdbx_seq_one_letter_code
_entity_poly.pdbx_strand_id
1 'polypeptide(L)'
;MKLINHYIYHTFILTIASILFCGPTAYSAVIEKPTEDNTGPISDYETLKKNSVSGNYYLTTEGMIFEKYLMTGGNLIVTANNITIKDGLHENGSFFNILIHDGVTGTKIEHVEMIGASSEAIRGGDYTAKYLHIHDQIGDAIKPKNNVTIESSFFERLGSAKGAHADGIQIMEGFSNIQIRYNNFEMPPGLDGYANSQCIIIHPTVSNVTIDSNWINGGGHSVNINPDTTEIELTNNAFGFDFSFSPGGGATAYIACNTWQKAGTYGGVAYEAGDLLPGQSSSNDCQKGIHTPKSPSNLRNQMGEQPK
;
A
#
# COMPACT_ATOMS: atom_id res chain seq x y z
N MET A 1 -54.12 16.64 -76.20
CA MET A 1 -55.19 15.70 -75.82
C MET A 1 -54.69 14.92 -74.61
N LYS A 2 -55.47 14.94 -73.51
CA LYS A 2 -55.13 14.42 -72.18
C LYS A 2 -54.49 13.04 -72.19
N LEU A 3 -53.45 12.83 -71.37
CA LEU A 3 -53.21 11.56 -70.68
C LEU A 3 -52.55 11.83 -69.32
N ILE A 4 -53.28 11.39 -68.31
CA ILE A 4 -53.00 11.45 -66.87
C ILE A 4 -52.11 10.26 -66.55
N ASN A 5 -51.03 10.43 -65.77
CA ASN A 5 -50.34 9.29 -65.16
C ASN A 5 -50.21 9.47 -63.64
N HIS A 6 -50.67 8.44 -62.96
CA HIS A 6 -50.81 8.27 -61.52
C HIS A 6 -49.47 8.25 -60.79
N TYR A 7 -49.38 8.98 -59.68
CA TYR A 7 -48.35 8.79 -58.66
C TYR A 7 -48.73 7.60 -57.76
N ILE A 8 -47.90 6.57 -57.73
CA ILE A 8 -47.96 5.49 -56.72
C ILE A 8 -46.94 5.85 -55.64
N TYR A 9 -47.41 6.17 -54.43
CA TYR A 9 -46.56 6.27 -53.24
C TYR A 9 -46.29 4.85 -52.72
N HIS A 10 -45.02 4.44 -52.71
CA HIS A 10 -44.54 3.27 -51.97
C HIS A 10 -43.97 3.75 -50.64
N THR A 11 -44.68 3.46 -49.54
CA THR A 11 -44.21 3.66 -48.18
C THR A 11 -43.27 2.52 -47.80
N PHE A 12 -41.97 2.77 -47.75
CA PHE A 12 -41.00 1.87 -47.12
C PHE A 12 -41.03 2.09 -45.61
N ILE A 13 -41.56 1.11 -44.86
CA ILE A 13 -41.40 1.06 -43.39
C ILE A 13 -40.05 0.39 -43.12
N LEU A 14 -39.06 1.18 -42.71
CA LEU A 14 -37.78 0.68 -42.21
C LEU A 14 -37.93 0.36 -40.72
N THR A 15 -38.04 -0.92 -40.37
CA THR A 15 -37.97 -1.36 -38.97
C THR A 15 -36.51 -1.34 -38.54
N ILE A 16 -36.09 -0.30 -37.82
CA ILE A 16 -34.77 -0.25 -37.19
C ILE A 16 -34.80 -1.22 -36.00
N ALA A 17 -34.17 -2.39 -36.18
CA ALA A 17 -33.83 -3.25 -35.06
C ALA A 17 -32.74 -2.55 -34.23
N SER A 18 -33.11 -2.05 -33.05
CA SER A 18 -32.18 -1.52 -32.08
C SER A 18 -31.27 -2.65 -31.60
N ILE A 19 -30.07 -2.75 -32.18
CA ILE A 19 -28.99 -3.59 -31.64
C ILE A 19 -28.53 -2.91 -30.35
N LEU A 20 -28.98 -3.46 -29.22
CA LEU A 20 -28.53 -3.06 -27.90
C LEU A 20 -27.05 -3.44 -27.77
N PHE A 21 -26.15 -2.48 -28.02
CA PHE A 21 -24.73 -2.65 -27.71
C PHE A 21 -24.60 -2.72 -26.18
N CYS A 22 -24.49 -3.93 -25.65
CA CYS A 22 -24.00 -4.15 -24.31
C CYS A 22 -22.53 -3.70 -24.30
N GLY A 23 -22.28 -2.47 -23.80
CA GLY A 23 -20.93 -1.95 -23.66
C GLY A 23 -20.08 -2.89 -22.79
N PRO A 24 -18.75 -2.92 -22.98
CA PRO A 24 -17.88 -3.72 -22.13
C PRO A 24 -18.06 -3.27 -20.68
N THR A 25 -18.52 -4.17 -19.82
CA THR A 25 -18.44 -4.02 -18.37
C THR A 25 -16.99 -3.72 -18.02
N ALA A 26 -16.73 -2.54 -17.45
CA ALA A 26 -15.41 -2.17 -16.95
C ALA A 26 -14.96 -3.27 -15.98
N TYR A 27 -13.95 -4.03 -16.40
CA TYR A 27 -13.34 -5.03 -15.54
C TYR A 27 -12.53 -4.25 -14.50
N SER A 28 -13.03 -4.17 -13.26
CA SER A 28 -12.23 -3.68 -12.15
C SER A 28 -11.04 -4.62 -12.00
N ALA A 29 -9.82 -4.11 -12.17
CA ALA A 29 -8.62 -4.91 -11.97
C ALA A 29 -8.62 -5.40 -10.52
N VAL A 30 -8.56 -6.72 -10.33
CA VAL A 30 -8.39 -7.30 -9.00
C VAL A 30 -6.99 -6.91 -8.53
N ILE A 31 -6.90 -6.11 -7.47
CA ILE A 31 -5.63 -5.82 -6.83
C ILE A 31 -5.22 -7.04 -6.01
N GLU A 32 -4.07 -7.62 -6.35
CA GLU A 32 -3.49 -8.73 -5.63
C GLU A 32 -2.94 -8.26 -4.28
N LYS A 33 -3.10 -9.06 -3.23
CA LYS A 33 -2.56 -8.78 -1.90
C LYS A 33 -1.02 -8.72 -1.99
N PRO A 34 -0.36 -7.64 -1.53
CA PRO A 34 1.09 -7.58 -1.53
C PRO A 34 1.75 -8.68 -0.68
N THR A 35 2.78 -9.31 -1.22
CA THR A 35 3.63 -10.33 -0.57
C THR A 35 5.08 -10.14 -1.00
N GLU A 36 6.01 -10.88 -0.42
CA GLU A 36 7.42 -10.93 -0.86
C GLU A 36 7.57 -11.29 -2.35
N ASP A 37 6.64 -12.07 -2.92
CA ASP A 37 6.71 -12.52 -4.31
C ASP A 37 6.33 -11.44 -5.34
N ASN A 38 5.58 -10.42 -4.94
CA ASN A 38 5.04 -9.38 -5.85
C ASN A 38 5.39 -7.94 -5.44
N THR A 39 6.26 -7.79 -4.44
CA THR A 39 6.84 -6.52 -4.01
C THR A 39 8.37 -6.61 -3.97
N GLY A 40 9.05 -5.49 -3.71
CA GLY A 40 10.52 -5.45 -3.74
C GLY A 40 11.08 -5.36 -5.16
N PRO A 41 12.38 -5.63 -5.35
CA PRO A 41 13.07 -5.53 -6.64
C PRO A 41 12.50 -6.53 -7.65
N ILE A 42 12.50 -6.11 -8.92
CA ILE A 42 12.17 -6.98 -10.05
C ILE A 42 13.43 -7.72 -10.52
N SER A 43 14.57 -7.03 -10.47
CA SER A 43 15.87 -7.56 -10.88
C SER A 43 16.42 -8.51 -9.82
N ASP A 44 17.10 -9.57 -10.27
CA ASP A 44 17.83 -10.46 -9.37
C ASP A 44 19.01 -9.76 -8.68
N TYR A 45 19.46 -10.33 -7.56
CA TYR A 45 20.54 -9.79 -6.75
C TYR A 45 21.83 -9.55 -7.56
N GLU A 46 22.21 -10.47 -8.45
CA GLU A 46 23.42 -10.34 -9.27
C GLU A 46 23.32 -9.19 -10.29
N THR A 47 22.12 -8.81 -10.70
CA THR A 47 21.87 -7.63 -11.53
C THR A 47 22.00 -6.36 -10.69
N LEU A 48 21.36 -6.31 -9.52
CA LEU A 48 21.43 -5.15 -8.61
C LEU A 48 22.87 -4.86 -8.16
N LYS A 49 23.62 -5.91 -7.83
CA LYS A 49 25.00 -5.84 -7.36
C LYS A 49 25.96 -5.19 -8.36
N LYS A 50 25.67 -5.24 -9.67
CA LYS A 50 26.49 -4.56 -10.71
C LYS A 50 26.50 -3.04 -10.54
N ASN A 51 25.43 -2.47 -9.98
CA ASN A 51 25.32 -1.05 -9.69
C ASN A 51 25.31 -0.82 -8.17
N SER A 52 26.26 -1.44 -7.47
CA SER A 52 26.35 -1.27 -6.02
C SER A 52 26.86 0.12 -5.66
N VAL A 53 26.16 0.75 -4.72
CA VAL A 53 26.53 2.02 -4.09
C VAL A 53 26.63 1.83 -2.57
N SER A 54 27.46 2.64 -1.91
CA SER A 54 27.66 2.55 -0.47
C SER A 54 27.89 3.92 0.17
N GLY A 55 27.70 4.00 1.48
CA GLY A 55 27.73 5.27 2.21
C GLY A 55 26.57 6.19 1.79
N ASN A 56 26.65 7.47 2.10
CA ASN A 56 25.60 8.40 1.68
C ASN A 56 25.70 8.68 0.17
N TYR A 57 24.63 8.43 -0.57
CA TYR A 57 24.55 8.69 -2.00
C TYR A 57 23.48 9.75 -2.29
N TYR A 58 23.87 10.84 -2.93
CA TYR A 58 23.01 12.01 -3.14
C TYR A 58 22.40 12.01 -4.54
N LEU A 59 21.08 12.08 -4.63
CA LEU A 59 20.31 12.21 -5.87
C LEU A 59 19.97 13.70 -6.08
N THR A 60 20.85 14.38 -6.82
CA THR A 60 20.91 15.86 -6.91
C THR A 60 20.48 16.42 -8.26
N THR A 61 20.16 15.57 -9.23
CA THR A 61 19.80 16.00 -10.60
C THR A 61 18.30 15.83 -10.80
N GLU A 62 17.59 16.93 -11.04
CA GLU A 62 16.15 16.90 -11.29
C GLU A 62 15.79 15.94 -12.44
N GLY A 63 14.75 15.14 -12.23
CA GLY A 63 14.28 14.17 -13.23
C GLY A 63 15.15 12.91 -13.36
N MET A 64 16.17 12.74 -12.52
CA MET A 64 17.02 11.54 -12.53
C MET A 64 16.20 10.29 -12.21
N ILE A 65 16.51 9.22 -12.95
CA ILE A 65 16.07 7.86 -12.66
C ILE A 65 17.26 7.09 -12.08
N PHE A 66 17.13 6.63 -10.85
CA PHE A 66 18.09 5.79 -10.14
C PHE A 66 17.50 4.39 -10.01
N GLU A 67 18.01 3.44 -10.80
CA GLU A 67 17.41 2.10 -10.89
C GLU A 67 18.41 0.96 -10.91
N LYS A 68 17.93 -0.27 -10.62
CA LYS A 68 18.69 -1.52 -10.68
C LYS A 68 19.94 -1.48 -9.81
N TYR A 69 19.76 -1.06 -8.56
CA TYR A 69 20.86 -0.78 -7.64
C TYR A 69 20.87 -1.69 -6.42
N LEU A 70 22.07 -1.89 -5.87
CA LEU A 70 22.28 -2.45 -4.54
C LEU A 70 22.92 -1.39 -3.65
N MET A 71 22.21 -0.92 -2.64
CA MET A 71 22.71 0.04 -1.68
C MET A 71 23.18 -0.67 -0.40
N THR A 72 24.40 -0.39 0.05
CA THR A 72 25.00 -1.02 1.24
C THR A 72 25.53 0.02 2.24
N GLY A 73 25.09 -0.07 3.51
CA GLY A 73 25.73 0.66 4.63
C GLY A 73 25.60 2.18 4.56
N GLY A 74 24.48 2.72 4.07
CA GLY A 74 24.29 4.16 3.90
C GLY A 74 22.85 4.59 3.64
N ASN A 75 22.67 5.84 3.19
CA ASN A 75 21.37 6.44 2.88
C ASN A 75 21.33 6.91 1.42
N LEU A 76 20.20 6.71 0.72
CA LEU A 76 19.90 7.49 -0.49
C LEU A 76 19.30 8.83 -0.05
N ILE A 77 19.93 9.93 -0.44
CA ILE A 77 19.55 11.28 -0.02
C ILE A 77 19.04 12.03 -1.24
N VAL A 78 17.74 12.28 -1.29
CA VAL A 78 17.06 12.95 -2.40
C VAL A 78 17.05 14.46 -2.14
N THR A 79 17.70 15.23 -3.01
CA THR A 79 17.82 16.70 -2.88
C THR A 79 17.36 17.47 -4.11
N ALA A 80 16.90 16.78 -5.16
CA ALA A 80 16.31 17.38 -6.35
C ALA A 80 14.89 16.85 -6.61
N ASN A 81 14.12 17.60 -7.39
CA ASN A 81 12.74 17.26 -7.72
C ASN A 81 12.66 16.11 -8.73
N ASN A 82 11.47 15.50 -8.82
CA ASN A 82 11.09 14.58 -9.89
C ASN A 82 12.02 13.36 -10.01
N ILE A 83 12.61 12.93 -8.88
CA ILE A 83 13.49 11.76 -8.83
C ILE A 83 12.66 10.49 -8.89
N THR A 84 13.08 9.52 -9.70
CA THR A 84 12.52 8.17 -9.68
C THR A 84 13.56 7.21 -9.14
N ILE A 85 13.24 6.51 -8.06
CA ILE A 85 14.03 5.43 -7.47
C ILE A 85 13.27 4.14 -7.77
N LYS A 86 13.89 3.18 -8.47
CA LYS A 86 13.17 2.00 -8.94
C LYS A 86 14.00 0.73 -8.94
N ASP A 87 13.38 -0.42 -8.66
CA ASP A 87 14.02 -1.73 -8.85
C ASP A 87 15.34 -1.82 -8.08
N GLY A 88 15.27 -1.75 -6.77
CA GLY A 88 16.46 -1.58 -5.94
C GLY A 88 16.38 -2.33 -4.62
N LEU A 89 17.54 -2.75 -4.13
CA LEU A 89 17.67 -3.36 -2.82
C LEU A 89 18.54 -2.46 -1.94
N HIS A 90 18.02 -2.11 -0.77
CA HIS A 90 18.76 -1.37 0.25
C HIS A 90 19.09 -2.29 1.43
N GLU A 91 20.26 -2.90 1.39
CA GLU A 91 20.79 -3.75 2.45
C GLU A 91 21.49 -2.92 3.51
N ASN A 92 21.17 -3.18 4.78
CA ASN A 92 21.80 -2.54 5.93
C ASN A 92 21.73 -1.01 5.82
N GLY A 93 20.50 -0.48 5.80
CA GLY A 93 20.25 0.95 5.94
C GLY A 93 21.04 1.55 7.11
N SER A 94 21.45 2.80 6.97
CA SER A 94 22.18 3.48 8.05
C SER A 94 21.18 4.03 9.07
N PHE A 95 20.99 5.35 9.10
CA PHE A 95 19.93 5.97 9.89
C PHE A 95 18.59 5.90 9.17
N PHE A 96 18.60 6.08 7.84
CA PHE A 96 17.49 5.88 6.92
C PHE A 96 17.88 4.90 5.81
N ASN A 97 16.91 4.34 5.08
CA ASN A 97 17.18 3.80 3.74
C ASN A 97 17.12 4.98 2.74
N ILE A 98 16.00 5.72 2.71
CA ILE A 98 15.79 6.88 1.84
C ILE A 98 15.39 8.10 2.67
N LEU A 99 16.14 9.19 2.51
CA LEU A 99 15.81 10.51 3.05
C LEU A 99 15.48 11.47 1.92
N ILE A 100 14.25 11.99 1.90
CA ILE A 100 13.81 13.05 0.99
C ILE A 100 13.86 14.37 1.74
N HIS A 101 14.68 15.31 1.25
CA HIS A 101 14.84 16.62 1.87
C HIS A 101 13.59 17.50 1.74
N ASP A 102 13.41 18.39 2.69
CA ASP A 102 12.32 19.37 2.66
C ASP A 102 12.40 20.26 1.42
N GLY A 103 11.25 20.48 0.78
CA GLY A 103 11.13 21.25 -0.46
C GLY A 103 11.36 20.45 -1.74
N VAL A 104 11.81 19.18 -1.64
CA VAL A 104 11.82 18.25 -2.78
C VAL A 104 10.41 17.79 -3.08
N THR A 105 10.04 17.74 -4.36
CA THR A 105 8.71 17.33 -4.82
C THR A 105 8.78 16.30 -5.93
N GLY A 106 7.73 15.49 -6.05
CA GLY A 106 7.53 14.59 -7.20
C GLY A 106 8.41 13.33 -7.17
N THR A 107 8.91 12.93 -6.00
CA THR A 107 9.72 11.71 -5.89
C THR A 107 8.84 10.47 -6.09
N LYS A 108 9.33 9.49 -6.85
CA LYS A 108 8.70 8.18 -7.05
C LYS A 108 9.62 7.08 -6.56
N ILE A 109 9.09 6.15 -5.78
CA ILE A 109 9.83 5.00 -5.24
C ILE A 109 9.04 3.75 -5.60
N GLU A 110 9.57 2.88 -6.45
CA GLU A 110 8.82 1.74 -6.99
C GLU A 110 9.66 0.46 -7.01
N HIS A 111 9.10 -0.67 -6.55
CA HIS A 111 9.80 -1.96 -6.56
C HIS A 111 11.14 -1.91 -5.81
N VAL A 112 11.09 -1.51 -4.54
CA VAL A 112 12.30 -1.40 -3.70
C VAL A 112 12.13 -2.23 -2.44
N GLU A 113 13.14 -3.03 -2.12
CA GLU A 113 13.25 -3.72 -0.84
C GLU A 113 14.20 -2.96 0.07
N MET A 114 13.82 -2.85 1.35
CA MET A 114 14.56 -2.04 2.32
C MET A 114 14.69 -2.78 3.63
N ILE A 115 15.94 -2.88 4.09
CA ILE A 115 16.30 -3.61 5.31
C ILE A 115 17.18 -2.76 6.23
N GLY A 116 16.95 -2.87 7.53
CA GLY A 116 17.94 -2.56 8.56
C GLY A 116 18.20 -1.08 8.86
N ALA A 117 17.36 -0.13 8.44
CA ALA A 117 17.54 1.26 8.90
C ALA A 117 17.26 1.39 10.39
N SER A 118 18.13 2.14 11.07
CA SER A 118 18.07 2.32 12.54
C SER A 118 17.00 3.27 13.03
N SER A 119 16.49 4.18 12.18
CA SER A 119 15.42 5.12 12.52
C SER A 119 14.14 4.82 11.73
N GLU A 120 14.16 5.02 10.42
CA GLU A 120 13.04 4.66 9.54
C GLU A 120 13.53 4.33 8.12
N ALA A 121 12.85 3.43 7.40
CA ALA A 121 13.24 3.14 6.01
C ALA A 121 13.08 4.37 5.11
N ILE A 122 11.92 5.04 5.15
CA ILE A 122 11.68 6.27 4.36
C ILE A 122 11.26 7.43 5.26
N ARG A 123 11.91 8.58 5.06
CA ARG A 123 11.54 9.87 5.67
C ARG A 123 11.38 10.96 4.62
N GLY A 124 10.29 11.72 4.69
CA GLY A 124 10.09 12.93 3.88
C GLY A 124 8.65 13.12 3.41
N GLY A 125 8.42 14.11 2.53
CA GLY A 125 7.11 14.41 1.94
C GLY A 125 7.15 14.40 0.41
N ASP A 126 6.01 14.71 -0.21
CA ASP A 126 5.85 14.94 -1.65
C ASP A 126 6.37 13.78 -2.52
N TYR A 127 5.99 12.55 -2.15
CA TYR A 127 6.39 11.34 -2.86
C TYR A 127 5.26 10.32 -3.03
N THR A 128 5.44 9.43 -4.00
CA THR A 128 4.64 8.21 -4.16
C THR A 128 5.53 6.99 -4.03
N ALA A 129 5.13 6.04 -3.20
CA ALA A 129 5.80 4.76 -2.97
C ALA A 129 4.89 3.59 -3.36
N LYS A 130 5.40 2.65 -4.17
CA LYS A 130 4.64 1.51 -4.69
C LYS A 130 5.44 0.22 -4.70
N TYR A 131 4.78 -0.90 -4.42
CA TYR A 131 5.40 -2.24 -4.51
C TYR A 131 6.67 -2.37 -3.68
N LEU A 132 6.69 -1.73 -2.50
CA LEU A 132 7.81 -1.83 -1.58
C LEU A 132 7.72 -3.13 -0.79
N HIS A 133 8.87 -3.72 -0.47
CA HIS A 133 8.99 -4.75 0.57
C HIS A 133 9.86 -4.19 1.69
N ILE A 134 9.26 -3.80 2.80
CA ILE A 134 9.99 -3.25 3.94
C ILE A 134 9.93 -4.24 5.08
N HIS A 135 11.10 -4.77 5.43
CA HIS A 135 11.22 -5.74 6.50
C HIS A 135 12.56 -5.64 7.20
N ASP A 136 12.67 -6.31 8.35
CA ASP A 136 13.90 -6.41 9.11
C ASP A 136 14.51 -5.03 9.47
N GLN A 137 13.64 -4.02 9.58
CA GLN A 137 14.02 -2.69 10.03
C GLN A 137 14.34 -2.72 11.52
N ILE A 138 15.35 -1.94 11.93
CA ILE A 138 15.65 -1.76 13.34
C ILE A 138 14.63 -0.79 13.95
N GLY A 139 14.31 0.28 13.23
CA GLY A 139 13.27 1.25 13.57
C GLY A 139 12.00 1.06 12.73
N ASP A 140 11.34 2.17 12.45
CA ASP A 140 10.05 2.21 11.75
C ASP A 140 10.21 1.91 10.26
N ALA A 141 9.13 1.54 9.56
CA ALA A 141 9.21 1.44 8.10
C ALA A 141 9.12 2.81 7.45
N ILE A 142 8.05 3.59 7.67
CA ILE A 142 7.88 4.89 7.01
C ILE A 142 7.42 5.97 7.99
N LYS A 143 8.08 7.14 7.93
CA LYS A 143 7.63 8.40 8.56
C LYS A 143 7.26 9.45 7.52
N PRO A 144 6.03 9.41 6.99
CA PRO A 144 5.63 10.35 5.96
C PRO A 144 5.41 11.75 6.54
N LYS A 145 5.77 12.77 5.76
CA LYS A 145 5.34 14.16 5.93
C LYS A 145 4.12 14.42 5.04
N ASN A 146 3.96 15.65 4.54
CA ASN A 146 2.85 16.03 3.68
C ASN A 146 2.89 15.38 2.29
N ASN A 147 1.71 15.22 1.67
CA ASN A 147 1.55 14.86 0.24
C ASN A 147 2.20 13.52 -0.12
N VAL A 148 1.90 12.48 0.65
CA VAL A 148 2.48 11.15 0.48
C VAL A 148 1.42 10.15 0.04
N THR A 149 1.75 9.32 -0.95
CA THR A 149 0.96 8.12 -1.28
C THR A 149 1.81 6.87 -1.11
N ILE A 150 1.33 5.91 -0.33
CA ILE A 150 1.95 4.60 -0.11
C ILE A 150 0.95 3.54 -0.53
N GLU A 151 1.31 2.77 -1.56
CA GLU A 151 0.39 1.77 -2.11
C GLU A 151 1.01 0.43 -2.48
N SER A 152 0.18 -0.61 -2.46
CA SER A 152 0.52 -1.94 -2.95
C SER A 152 1.84 -2.47 -2.39
N SER A 153 2.17 -2.14 -1.14
CA SER A 153 3.45 -2.45 -0.51
C SER A 153 3.27 -3.46 0.63
N PHE A 154 4.32 -4.21 0.95
CA PHE A 154 4.36 -5.24 1.97
C PHE A 154 5.30 -4.85 3.11
N PHE A 155 4.78 -4.96 4.33
CA PHE A 155 5.46 -4.61 5.58
C PHE A 155 5.44 -5.80 6.52
N GLU A 156 6.60 -6.25 6.98
CA GLU A 156 6.70 -7.36 7.92
C GLU A 156 7.96 -7.29 8.78
N ARG A 157 8.01 -8.03 9.90
CA ARG A 157 9.24 -8.22 10.69
C ARG A 157 9.99 -6.92 11.03
N LEU A 158 9.33 -5.93 11.64
CA LEU A 158 9.96 -4.67 12.03
C LEU A 158 10.39 -4.66 13.51
N GLY A 159 11.41 -3.88 13.84
CA GLY A 159 11.93 -3.72 15.19
C GLY A 159 12.92 -4.80 15.58
N SER A 160 13.90 -5.09 14.71
CA SER A 160 14.88 -6.17 14.90
C SER A 160 15.88 -5.95 16.05
N ALA A 161 15.87 -4.76 16.68
CA ALA A 161 16.68 -4.48 17.86
C ALA A 161 15.93 -4.73 19.17
N LYS A 162 16.66 -5.19 20.19
CA LYS A 162 16.10 -5.36 21.54
C LYS A 162 15.57 -4.03 22.07
N GLY A 163 14.29 -4.03 22.45
CA GLY A 163 13.63 -2.83 22.97
C GLY A 163 13.28 -1.80 21.90
N ALA A 164 13.35 -2.17 20.61
CA ALA A 164 12.79 -1.37 19.54
C ALA A 164 11.28 -1.18 19.73
N HIS A 165 10.77 -0.16 19.05
CA HIS A 165 9.38 0.22 19.07
C HIS A 165 8.99 0.63 17.65
N ALA A 166 9.05 -0.34 16.75
CA ALA A 166 8.98 -0.09 15.31
C ALA A 166 7.54 -0.08 14.80
N ASP A 167 7.11 1.04 14.23
CA ASP A 167 5.84 1.21 13.56
C ASP A 167 5.96 0.93 12.06
N GLY A 168 4.92 0.37 11.44
CA GLY A 168 4.87 0.23 9.99
C GLY A 168 4.83 1.60 9.32
N ILE A 169 3.86 2.42 9.72
CA ILE A 169 3.77 3.83 9.32
C ILE A 169 3.54 4.67 10.57
N GLN A 170 4.45 5.60 10.86
CA GLN A 170 4.30 6.59 11.93
C GLN A 170 4.14 7.99 11.34
N ILE A 171 2.92 8.51 11.35
CA ILE A 171 2.62 9.88 10.95
C ILE A 171 2.82 10.80 12.15
N MET A 172 3.85 11.63 12.09
CA MET A 172 4.18 12.61 13.12
C MET A 172 3.24 13.82 13.07
N GLU A 173 3.24 14.61 14.15
CA GLU A 173 2.38 15.79 14.33
C GLU A 173 2.51 16.82 13.18
N GLY A 174 1.39 17.49 12.86
CA GLY A 174 1.36 18.63 11.93
C GLY A 174 1.40 18.27 10.43
N PHE A 175 1.32 16.99 10.06
CA PHE A 175 1.33 16.55 8.67
C PHE A 175 -0.07 16.20 8.13
N SER A 176 -0.22 16.21 6.81
CA SER A 176 -1.50 16.01 6.14
C SER A 176 -1.41 15.54 4.69
N ASN A 177 -2.55 15.18 4.10
CA ASN A 177 -2.67 14.71 2.72
C ASN A 177 -1.84 13.44 2.48
N ILE A 178 -2.17 12.38 3.23
CA ILE A 178 -1.47 11.09 3.20
C ILE A 178 -2.45 9.99 2.82
N GLN A 179 -2.08 9.19 1.82
CA GLN A 179 -2.87 8.05 1.35
C GLN A 179 -2.10 6.75 1.58
N ILE A 180 -2.72 5.82 2.30
CA ILE A 180 -2.20 4.50 2.63
C ILE A 180 -3.20 3.48 2.09
N ARG A 181 -2.91 2.86 0.94
CA ARG A 181 -3.89 2.02 0.26
C ARG A 181 -3.36 0.72 -0.32
N TYR A 182 -4.16 -0.33 -0.28
CA TYR A 182 -3.81 -1.62 -0.89
C TYR A 182 -2.53 -2.28 -0.36
N ASN A 183 -2.05 -1.86 0.81
CA ASN A 183 -0.85 -2.41 1.41
C ASN A 183 -1.16 -3.67 2.22
N ASN A 184 -0.16 -4.51 2.46
CA ASN A 184 -0.23 -5.63 3.37
C ASN A 184 0.73 -5.40 4.54
N PHE A 185 0.20 -5.43 5.77
CA PHE A 185 0.97 -5.41 7.00
C PHE A 185 0.85 -6.78 7.67
N GLU A 186 1.98 -7.43 7.91
CA GLU A 186 2.10 -8.69 8.63
C GLU A 186 3.12 -8.50 9.77
N MET A 187 2.65 -7.89 10.86
CA MET A 187 3.48 -7.43 11.98
C MET A 187 2.94 -7.96 13.33
N PRO A 188 2.85 -9.29 13.51
CA PRO A 188 2.32 -9.86 14.75
C PRO A 188 3.20 -9.48 15.96
N PRO A 189 2.62 -9.04 17.08
CA PRO A 189 3.38 -8.74 18.28
C PRO A 189 4.03 -10.02 18.85
N GLY A 190 5.22 -9.87 19.42
CA GLY A 190 5.92 -10.97 20.08
C GLY A 190 6.57 -11.99 19.14
N LEU A 191 6.72 -11.66 17.86
CA LEU A 191 7.56 -12.41 16.94
C LEU A 191 9.01 -12.43 17.44
N ASP A 192 9.63 -13.61 17.51
CA ASP A 192 10.99 -13.74 18.05
C ASP A 192 12.00 -12.91 17.23
N GLY A 193 12.82 -12.12 17.94
CA GLY A 193 13.76 -11.18 17.33
C GLY A 193 13.18 -9.83 16.91
N TYR A 194 11.87 -9.59 17.03
CA TYR A 194 11.22 -8.36 16.57
C TYR A 194 10.35 -7.70 17.64
N ALA A 195 10.37 -6.37 17.66
CA ALA A 195 9.60 -5.54 18.59
C ALA A 195 8.86 -4.44 17.82
N ASN A 196 7.86 -4.86 17.05
CA ASN A 196 6.97 -3.92 16.40
C ASN A 196 5.99 -3.29 17.41
N SER A 197 5.61 -2.04 17.17
CA SER A 197 4.61 -1.32 17.95
C SER A 197 3.27 -1.32 17.23
N GLN A 198 3.02 -0.45 16.24
CA GLN A 198 1.75 -0.40 15.51
C GLN A 198 1.96 -0.74 14.03
N CYS A 199 0.94 -1.24 13.31
CA CYS A 199 1.04 -1.25 11.85
C CYS A 199 0.97 0.19 11.32
N ILE A 200 0.04 0.99 11.86
CA ILE A 200 -0.11 2.43 11.56
C ILE A 200 -0.38 3.19 12.85
N ILE A 201 0.36 4.28 13.09
CA ILE A 201 0.10 5.24 14.17
C ILE A 201 0.01 6.66 13.62
N ILE A 202 -0.99 7.40 14.11
CA ILE A 202 -1.25 8.79 13.74
C ILE A 202 -1.21 9.65 14.99
N HIS A 203 -0.26 10.58 15.04
CA HIS A 203 -0.07 11.53 16.15
C HIS A 203 -1.11 12.66 16.15
N PRO A 204 -1.22 13.43 17.26
CA PRO A 204 -2.06 14.63 17.32
C PRO A 204 -1.82 15.59 16.14
N THR A 205 -2.81 16.44 15.84
CA THR A 205 -2.73 17.53 14.82
C THR A 205 -2.50 17.07 13.38
N VAL A 206 -2.51 15.76 13.12
CA VAL A 206 -2.54 15.21 11.76
C VAL A 206 -3.93 15.35 11.16
N SER A 207 -4.00 15.61 9.85
CA SER A 207 -5.26 15.75 9.13
C SER A 207 -5.26 15.15 7.72
N ASN A 208 -6.42 14.90 7.14
CA ASN A 208 -6.59 14.45 5.75
C ASN A 208 -5.73 13.21 5.44
N VAL A 209 -6.04 12.10 6.12
CA VAL A 209 -5.39 10.80 5.94
C VAL A 209 -6.41 9.75 5.54
N THR A 210 -6.15 9.06 4.43
CA THR A 210 -6.96 7.94 3.99
C THR A 210 -6.19 6.64 4.19
N ILE A 211 -6.76 5.72 4.97
CA ILE A 211 -6.30 4.35 5.15
C ILE A 211 -7.36 3.43 4.54
N ASP A 212 -7.16 3.02 3.29
CA ASP A 212 -8.18 2.33 2.52
C ASP A 212 -7.72 1.01 1.89
N SER A 213 -8.57 -0.01 1.97
CA SER A 213 -8.37 -1.26 1.23
C SER A 213 -7.04 -1.98 1.52
N ASN A 214 -6.50 -1.84 2.74
CA ASN A 214 -5.29 -2.54 3.17
C ASN A 214 -5.61 -3.89 3.84
N TRP A 215 -4.66 -4.82 3.82
CA TRP A 215 -4.65 -6.00 4.68
C TRP A 215 -3.78 -5.68 5.89
N ILE A 216 -4.38 -5.64 7.09
CA ILE A 216 -3.68 -5.20 8.30
C ILE A 216 -3.74 -6.31 9.34
N ASN A 217 -2.63 -7.01 9.56
CA ASN A 217 -2.49 -8.02 10.60
C ASN A 217 -1.28 -7.67 11.47
N GLY A 218 -1.48 -7.41 12.76
CA GLY A 218 -0.36 -7.02 13.60
C GLY A 218 -0.61 -5.88 14.57
N GLY A 219 0.48 -5.50 15.23
CA GLY A 219 0.59 -4.34 16.11
C GLY A 219 0.12 -4.58 17.53
N GLY A 220 0.42 -3.63 18.40
CA GLY A 220 -0.23 -3.44 19.68
C GLY A 220 -1.69 -3.11 19.40
N HIS A 221 -1.92 -1.95 18.81
CA HIS A 221 -3.07 -1.70 17.96
C HIS A 221 -2.66 -1.85 16.49
N SER A 222 -3.54 -2.41 15.66
CA SER A 222 -3.22 -2.47 14.23
C SER A 222 -3.25 -1.06 13.62
N VAL A 223 -4.25 -0.24 13.97
CA VAL A 223 -4.26 1.21 13.67
C VAL A 223 -4.54 2.03 14.93
N ASN A 224 -3.61 2.90 15.32
CA ASN A 224 -3.76 3.81 16.45
C ASN A 224 -3.94 5.25 15.97
N ILE A 225 -5.12 5.83 16.19
CA ILE A 225 -5.46 7.19 15.75
C ILE A 225 -5.62 8.08 16.98
N ASN A 226 -4.77 9.10 17.10
CA ASN A 226 -4.90 10.08 18.17
C ASN A 226 -6.24 10.85 18.06
N PRO A 227 -6.94 11.13 19.17
CA PRO A 227 -8.22 11.85 19.16
C PRO A 227 -8.11 13.30 18.66
N ASP A 228 -6.93 13.93 18.71
CA ASP A 228 -6.71 15.31 18.26
C ASP A 228 -6.38 15.36 16.76
N THR A 229 -6.99 14.48 15.96
CA THR A 229 -6.84 14.41 14.49
C THR A 229 -8.15 14.76 13.79
N THR A 230 -8.08 15.16 12.53
CA THR A 230 -9.25 15.55 11.73
C THR A 230 -9.21 14.93 10.34
N GLU A 231 -10.36 14.68 9.71
CA GLU A 231 -10.43 14.19 8.33
C GLU A 231 -9.61 12.88 8.13
N ILE A 232 -9.74 11.96 9.07
CA ILE A 232 -9.13 10.63 8.98
C ILE A 232 -10.19 9.64 8.50
N GLU A 233 -9.89 8.91 7.44
CA GLU A 233 -10.75 7.86 6.89
C GLU A 233 -10.06 6.51 7.06
N LEU A 234 -10.73 5.56 7.71
CA LEU A 234 -10.30 4.18 7.86
C LEU A 234 -11.37 3.27 7.25
N THR A 235 -11.20 2.92 5.99
CA THR A 235 -12.26 2.30 5.19
C THR A 235 -11.83 1.04 4.45
N ASN A 236 -12.75 0.10 4.28
CA ASN A 236 -12.56 -1.08 3.44
C ASN A 236 -11.31 -1.92 3.77
N ASN A 237 -10.72 -1.83 4.96
CA ASN A 237 -9.53 -2.62 5.28
C ASN A 237 -9.92 -4.02 5.77
N ALA A 238 -9.07 -5.00 5.52
CA ALA A 238 -9.21 -6.35 6.04
C ALA A 238 -8.25 -6.57 7.22
N PHE A 239 -8.78 -6.75 8.42
CA PHE A 239 -8.00 -6.92 9.65
C PHE A 239 -7.76 -8.40 9.99
N GLY A 240 -6.56 -8.72 10.46
CA GLY A 240 -6.29 -9.98 11.12
C GLY A 240 -6.46 -9.88 12.65
N PHE A 241 -6.28 -11.01 13.34
CA PHE A 241 -6.46 -11.11 14.80
C PHE A 241 -5.15 -11.00 15.57
N ASP A 242 -4.01 -10.89 14.89
CA ASP A 242 -2.69 -10.95 15.52
C ASP A 242 -2.29 -9.55 16.05
N PHE A 243 -3.14 -8.94 16.88
CA PHE A 243 -2.88 -7.68 17.58
C PHE A 243 -2.90 -7.86 19.11
N SER A 244 -2.27 -6.95 19.87
CA SER A 244 -2.25 -7.07 21.35
C SER A 244 -3.46 -6.44 22.05
N PHE A 245 -4.00 -5.34 21.50
CA PHE A 245 -4.98 -4.49 22.18
C PHE A 245 -6.28 -4.33 21.38
N SER A 246 -6.20 -3.80 20.16
CA SER A 246 -7.39 -3.65 19.30
C SER A 246 -7.02 -3.59 17.81
N PRO A 247 -7.95 -3.93 16.89
CA PRO A 247 -7.70 -3.77 15.46
C PRO A 247 -7.56 -2.29 15.07
N GLY A 248 -8.13 -1.37 15.86
CA GLY A 248 -7.87 0.06 15.72
C GLY A 248 -9.11 0.92 15.81
N GLY A 249 -8.89 2.22 15.68
CA GLY A 249 -9.91 3.25 15.71
C GLY A 249 -9.42 4.58 16.29
N GLY A 250 -10.29 5.58 16.25
CA GLY A 250 -10.09 6.90 16.84
C GLY A 250 -11.43 7.63 16.87
N ALA A 251 -11.71 8.35 17.95
CA ALA A 251 -13.03 8.95 18.18
C ALA A 251 -13.46 9.96 17.08
N THR A 252 -12.49 10.50 16.34
CA THR A 252 -12.70 11.52 15.30
C THR A 252 -12.60 10.98 13.87
N ALA A 253 -12.22 9.70 13.68
CA ALA A 253 -12.07 9.13 12.36
C ALA A 253 -13.43 8.67 11.78
N TYR A 254 -13.60 8.83 10.48
CA TYR A 254 -14.64 8.13 9.74
C TYR A 254 -14.20 6.67 9.54
N ILE A 255 -14.93 5.74 10.17
CA ILE A 255 -14.60 4.31 10.16
C ILE A 255 -15.77 3.53 9.59
N ALA A 256 -15.57 2.85 8.47
CA ALA A 256 -16.62 2.08 7.81
C ALA A 256 -16.06 0.91 6.99
N CYS A 257 -16.88 -0.13 6.78
CA CYS A 257 -16.62 -1.19 5.80
C CYS A 257 -15.35 -2.02 6.03
N ASN A 258 -14.78 -1.97 7.23
CA ASN A 258 -13.62 -2.80 7.55
C ASN A 258 -14.09 -4.20 7.94
N THR A 259 -13.38 -5.22 7.46
CA THR A 259 -13.77 -6.63 7.63
C THR A 259 -12.67 -7.46 8.27
N TRP A 260 -12.99 -8.67 8.73
CA TRP A 260 -11.99 -9.66 9.14
C TRP A 260 -11.41 -10.44 7.94
N GLN A 261 -10.09 -10.66 7.91
CA GLN A 261 -9.39 -11.42 6.86
C GLN A 261 -9.68 -12.92 6.90
N LYS A 262 -9.88 -13.45 8.11
CA LYS A 262 -10.07 -14.88 8.40
C LYS A 262 -11.09 -15.03 9.52
N ALA A 263 -11.57 -16.24 9.78
CA ALA A 263 -12.37 -16.51 10.97
C ALA A 263 -11.51 -16.38 12.25
N GLY A 264 -12.11 -15.94 13.35
CA GLY A 264 -11.40 -15.75 14.62
C GLY A 264 -12.30 -15.26 15.74
N THR A 265 -11.70 -14.85 16.86
CA THR A 265 -12.44 -14.37 18.05
C THR A 265 -11.92 -13.02 18.49
N TYR A 266 -12.82 -12.06 18.73
CA TYR A 266 -12.50 -10.76 19.32
C TYR A 266 -13.55 -10.36 20.36
N GLY A 267 -13.12 -9.90 21.53
CA GLY A 267 -14.02 -9.56 22.64
C GLY A 267 -14.89 -10.72 23.13
N GLY A 268 -14.44 -11.96 22.95
CA GLY A 268 -15.20 -13.18 23.28
C GLY A 268 -16.29 -13.54 22.25
N VAL A 269 -16.37 -12.84 21.13
CA VAL A 269 -17.32 -13.10 20.03
C VAL A 269 -16.57 -13.71 18.85
N ALA A 270 -17.13 -14.76 18.26
CA ALA A 270 -16.61 -15.36 17.04
C ALA A 270 -17.04 -14.56 15.81
N TYR A 271 -16.13 -14.41 14.85
CA TYR A 271 -16.36 -13.76 13.56
C TYR A 271 -15.88 -14.67 12.43
N GLU A 272 -16.56 -14.61 11.30
CA GLU A 272 -16.15 -15.23 10.05
C GLU A 272 -15.32 -14.28 9.19
N ALA A 273 -14.62 -14.83 8.19
CA ALA A 273 -13.94 -14.00 7.20
C ALA A 273 -14.96 -13.15 6.43
N GLY A 274 -14.68 -11.85 6.29
CA GLY A 274 -15.57 -10.89 5.65
C GLY A 274 -16.61 -10.25 6.57
N ASP A 275 -16.76 -10.72 7.82
CA ASP A 275 -17.60 -10.03 8.80
C ASP A 275 -17.04 -8.63 9.08
N LEU A 276 -17.94 -7.66 9.27
CA LEU A 276 -17.57 -6.31 9.63
C LEU A 276 -16.96 -6.26 11.03
N LEU A 277 -16.03 -5.33 11.23
CA LEU A 277 -15.51 -5.01 12.57
C LEU A 277 -16.66 -4.52 13.48
N PRO A 278 -16.54 -4.73 14.80
CA PRO A 278 -17.59 -4.36 15.75
C PRO A 278 -17.99 -2.88 15.65
N GLY A 279 -19.30 -2.62 15.70
CA GLY A 279 -19.85 -1.26 15.65
C GLY A 279 -19.93 -0.66 14.25
N GLN A 280 -19.46 -1.35 13.21
CA GLN A 280 -19.59 -0.90 11.82
C GLN A 280 -20.87 -1.47 11.20
N SER A 281 -21.51 -0.67 10.34
CA SER A 281 -22.66 -1.08 9.54
C SER A 281 -22.26 -1.12 8.07
N SER A 282 -22.91 -2.00 7.29
CA SER A 282 -22.76 -1.98 5.84
C SER A 282 -23.40 -0.71 5.30
N SER A 283 -22.59 0.17 4.72
CA SER A 283 -23.05 1.29 3.92
C SER A 283 -23.04 0.92 2.43
N ASN A 284 -23.76 1.67 1.60
CA ASN A 284 -23.63 1.56 0.14
C ASN A 284 -22.20 1.82 -0.34
N ASP A 285 -21.38 2.51 0.47
CA ASP A 285 -19.97 2.78 0.18
C ASP A 285 -19.07 1.56 0.41
N CYS A 286 -19.52 0.56 1.16
CA CYS A 286 -18.78 -0.70 1.38
C CYS A 286 -18.64 -1.57 0.13
N GLN A 287 -19.39 -1.27 -0.95
CA GLN A 287 -19.34 -2.06 -2.18
C GLN A 287 -18.19 -1.69 -3.13
N LYS A 288 -17.27 -0.81 -2.73
CA LYS A 288 -16.22 -0.26 -3.61
C LYS A 288 -14.79 -0.75 -3.34
N GLY A 289 -14.49 -1.44 -2.23
CA GLY A 289 -13.10 -1.73 -1.83
C GLY A 289 -12.92 -3.12 -1.23
N ILE A 290 -11.87 -3.82 -1.69
CA ILE A 290 -11.48 -5.22 -1.45
C ILE A 290 -12.46 -6.26 -2.00
N HIS A 291 -12.23 -6.64 -3.27
CA HIS A 291 -12.63 -7.96 -3.74
C HIS A 291 -11.91 -9.00 -2.89
N THR A 292 -12.65 -9.83 -2.16
CA THR A 292 -12.13 -11.05 -1.52
C THR A 292 -11.12 -11.72 -2.44
N PRO A 293 -9.87 -11.97 -2.00
CA PRO A 293 -8.90 -12.68 -2.82
C PRO A 293 -9.55 -13.99 -3.27
N LYS A 294 -9.75 -14.17 -4.58
CA LYS A 294 -10.00 -15.52 -5.08
C LYS A 294 -8.76 -16.31 -4.70
N SER A 295 -8.92 -17.43 -3.99
CA SER A 295 -7.82 -18.37 -3.73
C SER A 295 -6.99 -18.52 -5.00
N PRO A 296 -5.66 -18.48 -4.93
CA PRO A 296 -4.82 -18.57 -6.12
C PRO A 296 -5.18 -19.85 -6.86
N SER A 297 -5.87 -19.70 -8.00
CA SER A 297 -6.12 -20.82 -8.89
C SER A 297 -4.77 -21.14 -9.54
N ASN A 298 -4.07 -22.12 -8.97
CA ASN A 298 -3.06 -22.97 -9.60
C ASN A 298 -2.45 -22.43 -10.92
N LEU A 299 -1.62 -21.39 -10.82
CA LEU A 299 -0.73 -20.95 -11.90
C LEU A 299 0.73 -21.34 -11.62
N ARG A 300 0.95 -22.43 -10.87
CA ARG A 300 2.21 -23.19 -10.86
C ARG A 300 1.97 -24.53 -11.52
N ASN A 301 1.96 -24.53 -12.85
CA ASN A 301 2.09 -25.74 -13.66
C ASN A 301 2.61 -25.42 -15.06
N GLN A 302 3.54 -24.46 -15.21
CA GLN A 302 4.30 -24.27 -16.45
C GLN A 302 5.69 -23.64 -16.21
N MET A 303 6.48 -24.15 -15.26
CA MET A 303 7.95 -24.04 -15.36
C MET A 303 8.56 -25.31 -14.79
N GLY A 304 9.19 -26.07 -15.67
CA GLY A 304 9.74 -27.39 -15.37
C GLY A 304 10.85 -27.32 -14.34
N GLU A 305 10.78 -28.24 -13.39
CA GLU A 305 11.91 -28.63 -12.57
C GLU A 305 13.07 -29.10 -13.47
N GLN A 306 14.23 -28.48 -13.30
CA GLN A 306 15.51 -29.09 -13.62
C GLN A 306 16.26 -29.21 -12.29
N PRO A 307 16.67 -30.43 -11.88
CA PRO A 307 17.30 -30.64 -10.60
C PRO A 307 18.76 -30.18 -10.61
N LYS A 308 19.18 -29.56 -9.51
CA LYS A 308 20.55 -29.64 -8.98
C LYS A 308 20.47 -29.85 -7.47
#